data_AF-A0A257H0G5-F1
#
_entry.id   AF-A0A257H0G5-F1
#
_cell.length_a   1.000
_cell.length_b   1.000
_cell.length_c   1.000
_cell.angle_alpha   90.00
_cell.angle_beta   90.00
_cell.angle_gamma   90.00
#
_symmetry.space_group_name_H-M   'P 1'
#
loop_
_entity.id
_entity.type
_entity.pdbx_description
1 polymer ?
#
loop_
_entity_poly.entity_id
_entity_poly.type
_entity_poly.pdbx_seq_one_letter_code
_entity_poly.pdbx_strand_id
1 'polypeptide(L)'
;MPTAVADQAVYRDRKRYAWLLSVVAPLAVTVGPLAHLLGASSQLWFFASLAFFYLGIPLLDKLLGEDLSNPPESAVPALEADGYYRAINYAVVPVLWFGMLFNCIYLATHELPWYSWLATVVVTGSMLGFGLNLSHELGHKKDWLGRKVGLFNTALGGYGHFSIEHNRGHHRHVATPDDPASSKMGESIYRFMFRELPGAFFRAWDLEA
;
A
#
# COMPACT_ATOMS: atom_id res chain seq x y z
N MET A 1 -33.97 -4.40 41.90
CA MET A 1 -33.18 -5.39 41.13
C MET A 1 -31.99 -4.64 40.57
N PRO A 2 -30.76 -4.86 41.07
CA PRO A 2 -29.58 -4.22 40.50
C PRO A 2 -29.33 -4.83 39.12
N THR A 3 -29.28 -3.99 38.09
CA THR A 3 -28.85 -4.36 36.75
C THR A 3 -27.42 -4.90 36.84
N ALA A 4 -27.24 -6.18 36.56
CA ALA A 4 -25.93 -6.77 36.40
C ALA A 4 -25.21 -6.00 35.28
N VAL A 5 -24.16 -5.27 35.65
CA VAL A 5 -23.21 -4.71 34.70
C VAL A 5 -22.56 -5.92 34.05
N ALA A 6 -22.99 -6.30 32.86
CA ALA A 6 -22.31 -7.31 32.07
C ALA A 6 -20.87 -6.81 31.89
N ASP A 7 -19.93 -7.53 32.49
CA ASP A 7 -18.51 -7.30 32.35
C ASP A 7 -18.21 -7.22 30.84
N GLN A 8 -17.90 -6.02 30.34
CA GLN A 8 -17.61 -5.84 28.92
C GLN A 8 -16.32 -6.60 28.64
N ALA A 9 -16.45 -7.81 28.12
CA ALA A 9 -15.32 -8.65 27.80
C ALA A 9 -14.30 -7.84 26.99
N VAL A 10 -13.07 -7.71 27.53
CA VAL A 10 -11.98 -6.98 26.89
C VAL A 10 -11.80 -7.51 25.47
N TYR A 11 -11.92 -6.62 24.48
CA TYR A 11 -11.78 -7.00 23.08
C TYR A 11 -10.42 -7.66 22.83
N ARG A 12 -10.43 -8.79 22.11
CA ARG A 12 -9.22 -9.50 21.70
C ARG A 12 -9.22 -9.66 20.19
N ASP A 13 -8.22 -9.06 19.55
CA ASP A 13 -7.92 -9.30 18.14
C ASP A 13 -7.42 -10.74 17.94
N ARG A 14 -8.27 -11.59 17.34
CA ARG A 14 -7.94 -12.99 17.04
C ARG A 14 -6.96 -13.14 15.89
N LYS A 15 -6.80 -12.09 15.07
CA LYS A 15 -5.95 -12.06 13.87
C LYS A 15 -4.68 -11.24 14.10
N ARG A 16 -4.37 -10.88 15.34
CA ARG A 16 -3.21 -10.04 15.71
C ARG A 16 -1.94 -10.42 14.94
N TYR A 17 -1.57 -11.70 14.93
CA TYR A 17 -0.35 -12.16 14.24
C TYR A 17 -0.47 -12.25 12.72
N ALA A 18 -1.69 -12.40 12.19
CA ALA A 18 -1.92 -12.43 10.75
C ALA A 18 -1.58 -11.08 10.08
N TRP A 19 -1.60 -9.98 10.83
CA TRP A 19 -1.15 -8.68 10.31
C TRP A 19 0.32 -8.65 9.88
N LEU A 20 1.18 -9.59 10.33
CA LEU A 20 2.55 -9.72 9.80
C LEU A 20 2.58 -10.11 8.32
N LEU A 21 1.50 -10.67 7.78
CA LEU A 21 1.38 -10.95 6.36
C LEU A 21 1.48 -9.67 5.52
N SER A 22 1.06 -8.50 6.03
CA SER A 22 1.22 -7.23 5.31
C SER A 22 2.68 -6.79 5.19
N VAL A 23 3.55 -7.24 6.10
CA VAL A 23 5.01 -7.01 6.05
C VAL A 23 5.65 -7.89 4.99
N VAL A 24 5.22 -9.15 4.89
CA VAL A 24 5.86 -10.15 4.02
C VAL A 24 5.31 -10.09 2.59
N ALA A 25 4.01 -9.82 2.41
CA ALA A 25 3.35 -9.86 1.11
C ALA A 25 4.03 -9.01 0.02
N PRO A 26 4.56 -7.79 0.30
CA PRO A 26 5.28 -7.03 -0.71
C PRO A 26 6.53 -7.71 -1.26
N LEU A 27 7.18 -8.63 -0.51
CA LEU A 27 8.32 -9.40 -1.04
C LEU A 27 7.96 -10.29 -2.22
N ALA A 28 6.67 -10.57 -2.46
CA ALA A 28 6.23 -11.32 -3.61
C ALA A 28 6.75 -10.72 -4.93
N VAL A 29 7.00 -9.41 -5.01
CA VAL A 29 7.56 -8.80 -6.24
C VAL A 29 8.94 -9.31 -6.62
N THR A 30 9.67 -9.92 -5.69
CA THR A 30 11.04 -10.41 -5.90
C THR A 30 11.08 -11.86 -6.39
N VAL A 31 9.95 -12.58 -6.40
CA VAL A 31 9.88 -14.02 -6.72
C VAL A 31 10.48 -14.35 -8.09
N GLY A 32 10.17 -13.56 -9.13
CA GLY A 32 10.69 -13.80 -10.48
C GLY A 32 12.22 -13.72 -10.54
N PRO A 33 12.80 -12.55 -10.22
CA PRO A 33 14.25 -12.41 -10.14
C PRO A 33 14.94 -13.40 -9.20
N LEU A 34 14.39 -13.68 -8.02
CA LEU A 34 14.95 -14.66 -7.08
C LEU A 34 14.94 -16.07 -7.66
N ALA A 35 13.83 -16.50 -8.28
CA ALA A 35 13.76 -17.81 -8.91
C ALA A 35 14.81 -17.95 -10.03
N HIS A 36 15.01 -16.90 -10.83
CA HIS A 36 16.04 -16.90 -11.87
C HIS A 36 17.46 -16.97 -11.29
N LEU A 37 17.77 -16.20 -10.24
CA LEU A 37 19.06 -16.28 -9.52
C LEU A 37 19.31 -17.67 -8.92
N LEU A 38 18.25 -18.36 -8.48
CA LEU A 38 18.30 -19.72 -7.95
C LEU A 38 18.36 -20.80 -9.05
N GLY A 39 18.49 -20.41 -10.32
CA GLY A 39 18.69 -21.32 -11.45
C GLY A 39 17.40 -21.83 -12.10
N ALA A 40 16.26 -21.21 -11.85
CA ALA A 40 15.02 -21.56 -12.55
C ALA A 40 15.16 -21.27 -14.06
N SER A 41 14.92 -22.28 -14.89
CA SER A 41 15.06 -22.19 -16.35
C SER A 41 13.87 -21.52 -17.04
N SER A 42 12.70 -21.48 -16.40
CA SER A 42 11.47 -20.94 -16.98
C SER A 42 11.30 -19.46 -16.68
N GLN A 43 11.09 -18.65 -17.71
CA GLN A 43 10.77 -17.23 -17.58
C GLN A 43 9.37 -16.96 -17.00
N LEU A 44 8.52 -18.00 -16.87
CA LEU A 44 7.19 -17.86 -16.26
C LEU A 44 7.24 -17.41 -14.80
N TRP A 45 8.36 -17.61 -14.10
CA TRP A 45 8.54 -17.13 -12.73
C TRP A 45 8.40 -15.61 -12.60
N PHE A 46 8.76 -14.83 -13.63
CA PHE A 46 8.57 -13.37 -13.62
C PHE A 46 7.10 -12.95 -13.62
N PHE A 47 6.20 -13.84 -14.05
CA PHE A 47 4.75 -13.60 -14.03
C PHE A 47 4.06 -14.21 -12.81
N ALA A 48 4.75 -15.01 -12.00
CA ALA A 48 4.15 -15.76 -10.90
C ALA A 48 3.43 -14.84 -9.90
N SER A 49 4.06 -13.73 -9.54
CA SER A 49 3.49 -12.77 -8.59
C SER A 49 2.33 -11.97 -9.18
N LEU A 50 2.39 -11.62 -10.47
CA LEU A 50 1.25 -11.01 -11.17
C LEU A 50 0.05 -11.96 -11.21
N ALA A 51 0.29 -13.22 -11.59
CA ALA A 51 -0.74 -14.25 -11.60
C ALA A 51 -1.30 -14.48 -10.18
N PHE A 52 -0.45 -14.49 -9.16
CA PHE A 52 -0.90 -14.60 -7.78
C PHE A 52 -1.76 -13.41 -7.35
N PHE A 53 -1.38 -12.16 -7.65
CA PHE A 53 -2.18 -11.00 -7.26
C PHE A 53 -3.49 -10.87 -8.03
N TYR A 54 -3.51 -11.18 -9.33
CA TYR A 54 -4.70 -11.00 -10.17
C TYR A 54 -5.61 -12.24 -10.26
N LEU A 55 -5.10 -13.42 -9.95
CA LEU A 55 -5.87 -14.68 -9.97
C LEU A 55 -5.92 -15.31 -8.58
N GLY A 56 -4.76 -15.43 -7.92
CA GLY A 56 -4.64 -16.07 -6.61
C GLY A 56 -5.38 -15.34 -5.50
N ILE A 57 -5.16 -14.04 -5.32
CA ILE A 57 -5.81 -13.25 -4.26
C ILE A 57 -7.34 -13.21 -4.46
N PRO A 58 -7.90 -12.92 -5.66
CA PRO A 58 -9.35 -12.98 -5.86
C PRO A 58 -9.94 -14.37 -5.63
N LEU A 59 -9.22 -15.44 -5.97
CA LEU A 59 -9.64 -16.80 -5.69
C LEU A 59 -9.66 -17.07 -4.17
N LEU A 60 -8.60 -16.66 -3.45
CA LEU A 60 -8.53 -16.80 -2.00
C LEU A 60 -9.62 -15.99 -1.29
N ASP A 61 -9.87 -14.75 -1.73
CA ASP A 61 -10.94 -13.90 -1.23
C ASP A 61 -12.31 -14.59 -1.38
N LYS A 62 -12.61 -15.14 -2.56
CA LYS A 62 -13.82 -15.93 -2.80
C LYS A 62 -13.92 -17.18 -1.91
N LEU A 63 -12.81 -17.87 -1.68
CA LEU A 63 -12.79 -19.13 -0.90
C LEU A 63 -12.89 -18.89 0.61
N LEU A 64 -12.26 -17.83 1.11
CA LEU A 64 -12.28 -17.46 2.54
C LEU A 64 -13.58 -16.75 2.92
N GLY A 65 -14.19 -16.04 1.97
CA GLY A 65 -15.43 -15.30 2.17
C GLY A 65 -15.24 -14.01 2.96
N GLU A 66 -16.36 -13.35 3.24
CA GLU A 66 -16.38 -12.05 3.91
C GLU A 66 -16.07 -12.17 5.40
N ASP A 67 -15.14 -11.34 5.88
CA ASP A 67 -14.83 -11.20 7.29
C ASP A 67 -15.63 -10.05 7.91
N LEU A 68 -16.65 -10.39 8.69
CA LEU A 68 -17.49 -9.41 9.40
C LEU A 68 -16.92 -9.02 10.78
N SER A 69 -15.69 -9.43 11.11
CA SER A 69 -15.07 -9.05 12.38
C SER A 69 -14.60 -7.59 12.38
N ASN A 70 -15.09 -6.81 13.35
CA ASN A 70 -14.68 -5.42 13.54
C ASN A 70 -14.52 -5.15 15.06
N PRO A 71 -13.44 -4.50 15.52
CA PRO A 71 -13.37 -4.03 16.90
C PRO A 71 -14.56 -3.12 17.24
N PRO A 72 -15.14 -3.24 18.46
CA PRO A 72 -16.08 -2.24 18.95
C PRO A 72 -15.37 -0.90 19.12
N GLU A 73 -16.09 0.21 18.99
CA GLU A 73 -15.50 1.55 19.13
C GLU A 73 -14.77 1.74 20.47
N SER A 74 -15.24 1.09 21.54
CA SER A 74 -14.59 1.11 22.86
C SER A 74 -13.19 0.51 22.88
N ALA A 75 -12.84 -0.37 21.93
CA ALA A 75 -11.52 -0.98 21.82
C ALA A 75 -10.53 -0.16 20.98
N VAL A 76 -11.00 0.75 20.13
CA VAL A 76 -10.17 1.49 19.17
C VAL A 76 -9.04 2.28 19.85
N PRO A 77 -9.27 3.04 20.95
CA PRO A 77 -8.19 3.79 21.60
C PRO A 77 -7.06 2.88 22.12
N ALA A 78 -7.41 1.71 22.64
CA ALA A 78 -6.42 0.74 23.14
C ALA A 78 -5.62 0.11 21.98
N LEU A 79 -6.27 -0.21 20.86
CA LEU A 79 -5.60 -0.72 19.66
C LEU A 79 -4.69 0.33 19.02
N GLU A 80 -5.10 1.60 18.99
CA GLU A 80 -4.28 2.70 18.48
C GLU A 80 -3.03 2.95 19.35
N ALA A 81 -3.16 2.82 20.67
CA ALA A 81 -2.04 2.94 21.60
C ALA A 81 -1.06 1.76 21.53
N ASP A 82 -1.50 0.61 21.04
CA ASP A 82 -0.69 -0.61 20.96
C ASP A 82 0.45 -0.47 19.95
N GLY A 83 1.69 -0.55 20.46
CA GLY A 83 2.90 -0.41 19.66
C GLY A 83 3.07 -1.47 18.57
N TYR A 84 2.40 -2.62 18.69
CA TYR A 84 2.52 -3.72 17.72
C TYR A 84 2.02 -3.32 16.32
N TYR A 85 0.83 -2.73 16.20
CA TYR A 85 0.26 -2.36 14.90
C TYR A 85 1.07 -1.25 14.22
N ARG A 86 1.57 -0.30 15.02
CA ARG A 86 2.49 0.73 14.53
C ARG A 86 3.84 0.16 14.09
N ALA A 87 4.38 -0.82 14.82
CA ALA A 87 5.62 -1.50 14.44
C ALA A 87 5.47 -2.23 13.11
N ILE A 88 4.32 -2.85 12.83
CA ILE A 88 4.02 -3.46 11.53
C ILE A 88 4.11 -2.42 10.41
N ASN A 89 3.47 -1.26 10.56
CA ASN A 89 3.53 -0.20 9.55
C ASN A 89 4.96 0.24 9.25
N TYR A 90 5.80 0.38 10.27
CA TYR A 90 7.22 0.71 10.06
C TYR A 90 8.02 -0.45 9.47
N ALA A 91 7.72 -1.70 9.81
CA ALA A 91 8.39 -2.88 9.28
C ALA A 91 8.14 -3.09 7.78
N VAL A 92 6.99 -2.64 7.26
CA VAL A 92 6.69 -2.71 5.81
C VAL A 92 7.64 -1.83 4.99
N VAL A 93 8.05 -0.66 5.52
CA VAL A 93 8.88 0.32 4.79
C VAL A 93 10.19 -0.26 4.25
N PRO A 94 11.08 -0.86 5.09
CA PRO A 94 12.33 -1.44 4.57
C PRO A 94 12.08 -2.59 3.59
N VAL A 95 10.96 -3.31 3.70
CA VAL A 95 10.59 -4.37 2.76
C VAL A 95 10.25 -3.80 1.38
N LEU A 96 9.46 -2.72 1.33
CA LEU A 96 9.12 -2.02 0.08
C LEU A 96 10.39 -1.47 -0.60
N TRP A 97 11.27 -0.85 0.19
CA TRP A 97 12.55 -0.34 -0.30
C TRP A 97 13.45 -1.45 -0.83
N PHE A 98 13.58 -2.54 -0.08
CA PHE A 98 14.33 -3.71 -0.53
C PHE A 98 13.78 -4.25 -1.84
N GLY A 99 12.46 -4.51 -1.92
CA GLY A 99 11.85 -5.08 -3.13
C GLY A 99 12.05 -4.22 -4.37
N MET A 100 11.88 -2.90 -4.24
CA MET A 100 12.11 -1.94 -5.32
C MET A 100 13.58 -1.92 -5.75
N LEU A 101 14.49 -1.68 -4.81
CA LEU A 101 15.92 -1.57 -5.11
C LEU A 101 16.49 -2.88 -5.67
N PHE A 102 16.11 -4.01 -5.09
CA PHE A 102 16.50 -5.34 -5.57
C PHE A 102 16.08 -5.54 -7.02
N ASN A 103 14.81 -5.29 -7.36
CA ASN A 103 14.32 -5.44 -8.73
C ASN A 103 14.98 -4.44 -9.69
N CYS A 104 15.18 -3.17 -9.29
CA CYS A 104 15.89 -2.19 -10.11
C CYS A 104 17.34 -2.61 -10.41
N ILE A 105 18.10 -3.01 -9.38
CA ILE A 105 19.48 -3.48 -9.53
C ILE A 105 19.51 -4.72 -10.41
N TYR A 106 18.59 -5.65 -10.18
CA TYR A 106 18.49 -6.88 -10.95
C TYR A 106 18.24 -6.62 -12.44
N LEU A 107 17.25 -5.79 -12.76
CA LEU A 107 16.93 -5.39 -14.14
C LEU A 107 18.05 -4.61 -14.84
N ALA A 108 18.90 -3.92 -14.07
CA ALA A 108 20.05 -3.18 -14.58
C ALA A 108 21.30 -4.05 -14.79
N THR A 109 21.36 -5.25 -14.18
CA THR A 109 22.56 -6.09 -14.16
C THR A 109 22.41 -7.42 -14.89
N HIS A 110 21.20 -7.77 -15.31
CA HIS A 110 20.89 -9.03 -15.98
C HIS A 110 20.24 -8.79 -17.35
N GLU A 111 20.71 -9.51 -18.35
CA GLU A 111 20.06 -9.56 -19.66
C GLU A 111 18.81 -10.45 -19.57
N LEU A 112 17.66 -9.87 -19.92
CA LEU A 112 16.38 -10.57 -19.88
C LEU A 112 15.62 -10.30 -21.18
N PRO A 113 14.77 -11.25 -21.61
CA PRO A 113 13.76 -10.96 -22.61
C PRO A 113 12.88 -9.79 -22.16
N TRP A 114 12.44 -8.97 -23.11
CA TRP A 114 11.64 -7.77 -22.83
C TRP A 114 10.38 -8.05 -22.00
N TYR A 115 9.78 -9.24 -22.14
CA TYR A 115 8.57 -9.62 -21.42
C TYR A 115 8.82 -9.94 -19.94
N SER A 116 9.99 -10.49 -19.57
CA SER A 116 10.39 -10.68 -18.16
C SER A 116 10.70 -9.33 -17.51
N TRP A 117 11.30 -8.42 -18.29
CA TRP A 117 11.54 -7.03 -17.90
C TRP A 117 10.22 -6.32 -17.61
N LEU A 118 9.27 -6.38 -18.56
CA LEU A 118 7.93 -5.82 -18.42
C LEU A 118 7.18 -6.39 -17.21
N ALA A 119 7.16 -7.72 -17.03
CA ALA A 119 6.49 -8.35 -15.90
C ALA A 119 7.05 -7.86 -14.56
N THR A 120 8.38 -7.75 -14.45
CA THR A 120 9.05 -7.24 -13.26
C THR A 120 8.70 -5.77 -13.00
N VAL A 121 8.69 -4.93 -14.03
CA VAL A 121 8.32 -3.51 -13.90
C VAL A 121 6.87 -3.37 -13.44
N VAL A 122 5.94 -4.09 -14.05
CA VAL A 122 4.51 -4.02 -13.71
C VAL A 122 4.28 -4.45 -12.26
N VAL A 123 4.83 -5.60 -11.84
CA VAL A 123 4.61 -6.09 -10.47
C VAL A 123 5.27 -5.20 -9.42
N THR A 124 6.45 -4.67 -9.72
CA THR A 124 7.14 -3.71 -8.83
C THR A 124 6.34 -2.41 -8.73
N GLY A 125 5.82 -1.90 -9.84
CA GLY A 125 4.94 -0.73 -9.88
C GLY A 125 3.66 -0.93 -9.06
N SER A 126 3.03 -2.11 -9.14
CA SER A 126 1.86 -2.43 -8.30
C SER A 126 2.17 -2.39 -6.81
N MET A 127 3.37 -2.81 -6.40
CA MET A 127 3.81 -2.72 -4.99
C MET A 127 3.93 -1.27 -4.51
N LEU A 128 4.31 -0.33 -5.37
CA LEU A 128 4.34 1.09 -5.02
C LEU A 128 2.93 1.61 -4.66
N GLY A 129 1.88 1.07 -5.28
CA GLY A 129 0.50 1.33 -4.90
C GLY A 129 0.17 0.86 -3.48
N PHE A 130 0.62 -0.34 -3.07
CA PHE A 130 0.50 -0.78 -1.68
C PHE A 130 1.30 0.12 -0.73
N GLY A 131 2.49 0.55 -1.15
CA GLY A 131 3.29 1.52 -0.40
C GLY A 131 2.60 2.87 -0.23
N LEU A 132 1.80 3.31 -1.21
CA LEU A 132 1.02 4.54 -1.11
C LEU A 132 -0.06 4.44 -0.02
N ASN A 133 -0.74 3.30 0.14
CA ASN A 133 -1.71 3.09 1.22
C ASN A 133 -1.07 3.19 2.61
N LEU A 134 0.11 2.60 2.80
CA LEU A 134 0.88 2.76 4.03
C LEU A 134 1.26 4.23 4.27
N SER A 135 1.71 4.91 3.21
CA SER A 135 2.13 6.30 3.29
C SER A 135 0.97 7.24 3.57
N HIS A 136 -0.22 6.93 3.06
CA HIS A 136 -1.48 7.61 3.36
C HIS A 136 -1.78 7.56 4.86
N GLU A 137 -1.75 6.35 5.45
CA GLU A 137 -2.01 6.18 6.87
C GLU A 137 -0.98 6.90 7.75
N LEU A 138 0.32 6.74 7.41
CA LEU A 138 1.41 7.40 8.13
C LEU A 138 1.40 8.92 7.96
N GLY A 139 0.99 9.42 6.79
CA GLY A 139 0.89 10.84 6.45
C GLY A 139 -0.18 11.58 7.25
N HIS A 140 -1.21 10.86 7.75
CA HIS A 140 -2.25 11.40 8.63
C HIS A 140 -1.90 11.38 10.11
N LYS A 141 -0.83 10.67 10.50
CA LYS A 141 -0.42 10.64 11.90
C LYS A 141 0.00 12.03 12.37
N LYS A 142 -0.31 12.35 13.63
CA LYS A 142 0.04 13.64 14.23
C LYS A 142 1.53 13.74 14.58
N ASP A 143 2.17 12.61 14.82
CA ASP A 143 3.60 12.58 15.14
C ASP A 143 4.47 12.85 13.91
N TRP A 144 5.59 13.50 14.15
CA TRP A 144 6.51 13.92 13.09
C TRP A 144 7.14 12.72 12.37
N LEU A 145 7.46 11.65 13.10
CA LEU A 145 8.17 10.49 12.55
C LEU A 145 7.30 9.76 11.54
N GLY A 146 6.05 9.43 11.89
CA GLY A 146 5.08 8.83 10.98
C GLY A 146 4.96 9.61 9.67
N ARG A 147 4.75 10.93 9.75
CA ARG A 147 4.64 11.79 8.56
C ARG A 147 5.90 11.78 7.69
N LYS A 148 7.09 11.83 8.29
CA LYS A 148 8.35 11.79 7.54
C LYS A 148 8.64 10.43 6.94
N VAL A 149 8.30 9.35 7.64
CA VAL A 149 8.41 7.98 7.10
C VAL A 149 7.45 7.79 5.94
N GLY A 150 6.21 8.27 6.05
CA GLY A 150 5.24 8.25 4.94
C GLY A 150 5.77 9.00 3.70
N LEU A 151 6.26 10.23 3.89
CA LEU A 151 6.88 11.01 2.80
C LEU A 151 8.12 10.34 2.20
N PHE A 152 8.98 9.77 3.04
CA PHE A 152 10.15 9.03 2.57
C PHE A 152 9.73 7.81 1.73
N ASN A 153 8.68 7.11 2.15
CA ASN A 153 8.19 5.95 1.43
C ASN A 153 7.54 6.32 0.08
N THR A 154 6.82 7.44 -0.04
CA THR A 154 6.29 7.88 -1.34
C THR A 154 7.38 8.28 -2.34
N ALA A 155 8.59 8.60 -1.87
CA ALA A 155 9.73 8.86 -2.75
C ALA A 155 10.12 7.64 -3.62
N LEU A 156 9.82 6.41 -3.19
CA LEU A 156 10.05 5.20 -3.98
C LEU A 156 9.40 5.26 -5.37
N GLY A 157 8.20 5.82 -5.45
CA GLY A 157 7.47 6.00 -6.70
C GLY A 157 7.59 7.40 -7.30
N GLY A 158 8.49 8.24 -6.79
CA GLY A 158 8.59 9.64 -7.21
C GLY A 158 7.35 10.49 -6.86
N TYR A 159 6.53 10.05 -5.91
CA TYR A 159 5.21 10.61 -5.62
C TYR A 159 5.18 11.38 -4.29
N GLY A 160 6.28 12.09 -3.99
CA GLY A 160 6.47 12.84 -2.73
C GLY A 160 5.39 13.90 -2.47
N HIS A 161 4.94 14.56 -3.53
CA HIS A 161 3.94 15.63 -3.50
C HIS A 161 2.59 15.19 -2.92
N PHE A 162 2.28 13.88 -2.94
CA PHE A 162 1.09 13.30 -2.32
C PHE A 162 0.87 13.74 -0.87
N SER A 163 1.94 13.81 -0.06
CA SER A 163 1.79 14.17 1.36
C SER A 163 1.26 15.59 1.57
N ILE A 164 1.49 16.49 0.60
CA ILE A 164 1.02 17.87 0.63
C ILE A 164 -0.38 17.94 0.02
N GLU A 165 -0.51 17.42 -1.20
CA GLU A 165 -1.76 17.44 -1.97
C GLU A 165 -2.89 16.76 -1.21
N HIS A 166 -2.64 15.54 -0.72
CA HIS A 166 -3.68 14.75 -0.07
C HIS A 166 -4.22 15.47 1.17
N ASN A 167 -3.31 15.89 2.04
CA ASN A 167 -3.65 16.43 3.36
C ASN A 167 -4.19 17.87 3.32
N ARG A 168 -3.62 18.74 2.46
CA ARG A 168 -4.00 20.17 2.39
C ARG A 168 -4.95 20.46 1.23
N GLY A 169 -4.98 19.58 0.23
CA GLY A 169 -5.79 19.67 -0.95
C GLY A 169 -6.99 18.72 -0.89
N HIS A 170 -6.78 17.43 -1.16
CA HIS A 170 -7.87 16.46 -1.34
C HIS A 170 -8.85 16.47 -0.16
N HIS A 171 -8.39 16.32 1.08
CA HIS A 171 -9.28 16.34 2.26
C HIS A 171 -10.10 17.62 2.41
N ARG A 172 -9.60 18.75 1.89
CA ARG A 172 -10.28 20.05 1.95
C ARG A 172 -11.34 20.21 0.86
N HIS A 173 -11.09 19.67 -0.34
CA HIS A 173 -11.95 19.87 -1.51
C HIS A 173 -12.52 18.56 -2.07
N VAL A 174 -12.47 17.46 -1.32
CA VAL A 174 -12.94 16.15 -1.76
C VAL A 174 -14.36 16.25 -2.34
N ALA A 175 -14.56 15.61 -3.48
CA ALA A 175 -15.79 15.62 -4.28
C ALA A 175 -16.26 17.00 -4.79
N THR A 176 -15.39 18.03 -4.81
CA THR A 176 -15.68 19.30 -5.49
C THR A 176 -14.99 19.38 -6.87
N PRO A 177 -15.37 20.33 -7.75
CA PRO A 177 -14.70 20.54 -9.03
C PRO A 177 -13.19 20.86 -8.94
N ASP A 178 -12.74 21.37 -7.80
CA ASP A 178 -11.36 21.80 -7.56
C ASP A 178 -10.43 20.65 -7.12
N ASP A 179 -10.98 19.45 -6.92
CA ASP A 179 -10.21 18.28 -6.49
C ASP A 179 -9.81 17.37 -7.68
N PRO A 180 -8.54 17.36 -8.10
CA PRO A 180 -8.06 16.44 -9.12
C PRO A 180 -8.25 14.97 -8.72
N ALA A 181 -8.14 14.65 -7.42
CA ALA A 181 -8.19 13.28 -6.89
C ALA A 181 -9.60 12.68 -6.77
N SER A 182 -10.66 13.47 -7.04
CA SER A 182 -12.03 12.96 -7.11
C SER A 182 -12.41 12.61 -8.54
N SER A 183 -12.86 11.37 -8.77
CA SER A 183 -13.36 10.93 -10.08
C SER A 183 -14.67 11.62 -10.44
N LYS A 184 -14.81 12.06 -11.68
CA LYS A 184 -16.08 12.63 -12.18
C LYS A 184 -17.03 11.50 -12.58
N MET A 185 -18.34 11.76 -12.45
CA MET A 185 -19.35 10.80 -12.89
C MET A 185 -19.16 10.47 -14.39
N GLY A 186 -19.07 9.17 -14.72
CA GLY A 186 -18.84 8.70 -16.08
C GLY A 186 -17.40 8.85 -16.61
N GLU A 187 -16.45 9.26 -15.77
CA GLU A 187 -15.04 9.34 -16.14
C GLU A 187 -14.40 7.94 -16.19
N SER A 188 -13.71 7.62 -17.28
CA SER A 188 -12.93 6.38 -17.35
C SER A 188 -11.68 6.49 -16.49
N ILE A 189 -11.16 5.35 -16.02
CA ILE A 189 -9.93 5.31 -15.22
C ILE A 189 -8.74 6.00 -15.90
N TYR A 190 -8.64 5.88 -17.23
CA TYR A 190 -7.56 6.51 -18.00
C TYR A 190 -7.72 8.03 -18.04
N ARG A 191 -8.94 8.53 -18.26
CA ARG A 191 -9.21 9.98 -18.27
C ARG A 191 -8.98 10.58 -16.88
N PHE A 192 -9.39 9.86 -15.84
CA PHE A 192 -9.11 10.21 -14.46
C PHE A 192 -7.61 10.29 -14.21
N MET A 193 -6.86 9.23 -14.51
CA MET A 193 -5.41 9.16 -14.30
C MET A 193 -4.65 10.31 -14.98
N PHE A 194 -4.97 10.62 -16.25
CA PHE A 194 -4.30 11.72 -16.97
C PHE A 194 -4.68 13.11 -16.46
N ARG A 195 -5.77 13.25 -15.71
CA ARG A 195 -6.18 14.50 -15.06
C ARG A 195 -5.61 14.60 -13.64
N GLU A 196 -5.71 13.52 -12.90
CA GLU A 196 -5.36 13.43 -11.49
C GLU A 196 -3.84 13.53 -11.30
N LEU A 197 -3.03 12.72 -11.97
CA LEU A 197 -1.60 12.66 -11.73
C LEU A 197 -0.88 14.01 -11.92
N PRO A 198 -1.03 14.73 -13.07
CA PRO A 198 -0.43 16.06 -13.21
C PRO A 198 -1.14 17.10 -12.33
N GLY A 199 -2.47 17.02 -12.17
CA GLY A 199 -3.25 17.97 -11.38
C GLY A 199 -2.85 17.96 -9.91
N ALA A 200 -2.65 16.77 -9.34
CA ALA A 200 -2.17 16.58 -7.98
C ALA A 200 -0.77 17.18 -7.79
N PHE A 201 0.13 16.94 -8.75
CA PHE A 201 1.48 17.52 -8.71
C PHE A 201 1.48 19.05 -8.69
N PHE A 202 0.80 19.70 -9.64
CA PHE A 202 0.77 21.16 -9.71
C PHE A 202 0.07 21.78 -8.49
N ARG A 203 -1.05 21.19 -8.05
CA ARG A 203 -1.78 21.65 -6.87
C ARG A 203 -0.95 21.53 -5.59
N ALA A 204 -0.14 20.47 -5.45
CA ALA A 204 0.77 20.34 -4.32
C ALA A 204 1.77 21.50 -4.26
N TRP A 205 2.31 21.91 -5.41
CA TRP A 205 3.24 23.03 -5.52
C TRP A 205 2.59 24.34 -5.11
N ASP A 206 1.37 24.61 -5.60
CA ASP A 206 0.59 25.80 -5.23
C ASP A 206 0.24 25.84 -3.74
N LEU A 207 0.04 24.67 -3.11
CA LEU A 207 -0.22 24.56 -1.68
C LEU A 207 1.07 24.71 -0.84
N GLU A 208 2.23 24.37 -1.38
CA GLU A 208 3.52 24.47 -0.68
C GLU A 208 4.09 25.88 -0.66
N ALA A 209 3.87 26.66 -1.73
CA ALA A 209 4.28 28.07 -1.87
C ALA A 209 3.68 28.97 -0.77
#